data_AF-Q7NHV3-F1
#
_entry.id   AF-Q7NHV3-F1
#
_cell.length_a   1.000
_cell.length_b   1.000
_cell.length_c   1.000
_cell.angle_alpha   90.00
_cell.angle_beta   90.00
_cell.angle_gamma   90.00
#
_symmetry.space_group_name_H-M   'P 1'
#
loop_
_entity.id
_entity.type
_entity.pdbx_description
1 polymer ?
#
loop_
_entity_poly.entity_id
_entity_poly.type
_entity_poly.pdbx_seq_one_letter_code
_entity_poly.pdbx_strand_id
1 'polypeptide(L)'
;MAELYLLDTNVLVHYVRKSPRGRAVEAKYGLLSTQIIPQICIVTAGELLSLALQWNWGPVMLSRLNDLLIRLVQVPLDYPRLIDAYAAIDSWSLSRGRRMGKNDAWIAAAAAVTGARLLTTDSDFDHLDEVFLKRDRV
;
A
#
# COMPACT_ATOMS: atom_id res chain seq x y z
N MET A 1 19.71 2.43 9.44
CA MET A 1 18.63 3.44 9.58
C MET A 1 17.31 2.67 9.62
N ALA A 2 16.35 3.12 10.42
CA ALA A 2 15.03 2.50 10.44
C ALA A 2 14.32 2.77 9.09
N GLU A 3 13.65 1.75 8.56
CA GLU A 3 13.07 1.76 7.22
C GLU A 3 11.61 2.19 7.26
N LEU A 4 11.19 3.01 6.30
CA LEU A 4 9.80 3.44 6.14
C LEU A 4 9.11 2.53 5.14
N TYR A 5 7.93 2.02 5.51
CA TYR A 5 7.13 1.15 4.65
C TYR A 5 5.84 1.82 4.21
N LEU A 6 5.43 1.58 2.96
CA LEU A 6 4.09 1.88 2.48
C LEU A 6 3.36 0.57 2.20
N LEU A 7 2.15 0.41 2.74
CA LEU A 7 1.42 -0.85 2.69
C LEU A 7 0.38 -0.81 1.58
N ASP A 8 0.46 -1.80 0.69
CA ASP A 8 -0.55 -2.03 -0.33
C ASP A 8 -1.87 -2.54 0.28
N THR A 9 -2.96 -2.40 -0.47
CA THR A 9 -4.31 -2.82 -0.09
C THR A 9 -4.35 -4.31 0.25
N ASN A 10 -3.71 -5.16 -0.55
CA ASN A 10 -3.70 -6.62 -0.32
C ASN A 10 -3.07 -7.00 1.02
N VAL A 11 -1.99 -6.31 1.44
CA VAL A 11 -1.32 -6.52 2.72
C VAL A 11 -2.27 -6.19 3.86
N LEU A 12 -2.95 -5.04 3.77
CA LEU A 12 -3.89 -4.61 4.82
C LEU A 12 -5.12 -5.52 4.93
N VAL A 13 -5.61 -6.07 3.82
CA VAL A 13 -6.65 -7.12 3.85
C VAL A 13 -6.17 -8.31 4.68
N HIS A 14 -4.92 -8.74 4.51
CA HIS A 14 -4.33 -9.84 5.27
C HIS A 14 -4.21 -9.54 6.77
N TYR A 15 -3.91 -8.29 7.13
CA TYR A 15 -3.89 -7.80 8.52
C TYR A 15 -5.29 -7.83 9.16
N VAL A 16 -6.29 -7.22 8.51
CA VAL A 16 -7.67 -7.17 9.05
C VAL A 16 -8.25 -8.57 9.25
N ARG A 17 -8.01 -9.47 8.28
CA ARG A 17 -8.45 -10.87 8.34
C ARG A 17 -7.67 -11.71 9.36
N LYS A 18 -6.56 -11.21 9.92
CA LYS A 18 -5.61 -12.00 10.73
C LYS A 18 -5.24 -13.31 10.02
N SER A 19 -4.96 -13.23 8.73
CA SER A 19 -4.57 -14.41 7.94
C SER A 19 -3.17 -14.89 8.33
N PRO A 20 -2.78 -16.14 8.00
CA PRO A 20 -1.40 -16.61 8.20
C PRO A 20 -0.36 -15.69 7.56
N ARG A 21 -0.65 -15.19 6.34
CA ARG A 21 0.23 -14.23 5.66
C ARG A 21 0.35 -12.92 6.44
N GLY A 22 -0.76 -12.34 6.90
CA GLY A 22 -0.73 -11.12 7.72
C GLY A 22 0.08 -11.28 9.01
N ARG A 23 -0.02 -12.44 9.67
CA ARG A 23 0.83 -12.77 10.84
C ARG A 23 2.31 -12.90 10.46
N ALA A 24 2.62 -13.51 9.32
CA ALA A 24 3.99 -13.65 8.84
C ALA A 24 4.61 -12.29 8.51
N VAL A 25 3.85 -11.39 7.88
CA VAL A 25 4.28 -10.00 7.62
C VAL A 25 4.55 -9.28 8.94
N GLU A 26 3.63 -9.34 9.92
CA GLU A 26 3.86 -8.70 11.21
C GLU A 26 5.07 -9.30 11.95
N ALA A 27 5.26 -10.62 11.91
CA ALA A 27 6.42 -11.26 12.53
C ALA A 27 7.75 -10.84 11.89
N LYS A 28 7.77 -10.61 10.57
CA LYS A 28 8.98 -10.23 9.84
C LYS A 28 9.31 -8.75 9.96
N TYR A 29 8.30 -7.89 9.87
CA TYR A 29 8.47 -6.44 9.74
C TYR A 29 8.08 -5.66 11.01
N GLY A 30 7.31 -6.26 11.92
CA GLY A 30 6.85 -5.63 13.15
C GLY A 30 6.00 -4.38 12.94
N LEU A 31 5.28 -4.27 11.82
CA LEU A 31 4.69 -3.01 11.32
C LEU A 31 3.78 -2.29 12.32
N LEU A 32 3.13 -3.02 13.21
CA LEU A 32 2.27 -2.44 14.25
C LEU A 32 2.98 -2.17 15.58
N SER A 33 4.26 -2.54 15.68
CA SER A 33 5.13 -2.36 16.85
C SER A 33 6.41 -1.57 16.57
N THR A 34 6.65 -1.15 15.32
CA THR A 34 7.81 -0.33 14.97
C THR A 34 7.69 1.11 15.48
N GLN A 35 8.84 1.75 15.72
CA GLN A 35 8.94 3.16 16.06
C GLN A 35 8.58 4.09 14.89
N ILE A 36 8.76 3.62 13.65
CA ILE A 36 8.33 4.32 12.43
C ILE A 36 6.96 3.79 12.01
N ILE A 37 5.95 4.66 12.09
CA ILE A 37 4.59 4.32 11.70
C ILE A 37 4.55 4.10 10.18
N PRO A 38 4.09 2.92 9.70
CA PRO A 38 3.94 2.68 8.27
C PRO A 38 2.93 3.62 7.61
N GLN A 39 3.10 3.81 6.31
CA GLN A 39 2.27 4.66 5.48
C GLN A 39 1.28 3.86 4.64
N ILE A 40 0.23 4.53 4.19
CA ILE A 40 -0.66 4.08 3.11
C ILE A 40 -0.94 5.24 2.16
N CYS A 41 -1.22 4.95 0.90
CA CYS A 41 -1.87 5.94 0.05
C CYS A 41 -3.33 6.12 0.51
N ILE A 42 -3.87 7.34 0.48
CA ILE A 42 -5.30 7.56 0.80
C ILE A 42 -6.24 6.71 -0.08
N VAL A 43 -5.84 6.41 -1.31
CA VAL A 43 -6.58 5.52 -2.24
C VAL A 43 -6.74 4.11 -1.67
N THR A 44 -5.72 3.59 -0.98
CA THR A 44 -5.76 2.29 -0.29
C THR A 44 -6.87 2.24 0.76
N ALA A 45 -7.11 3.33 1.50
CA ALA A 45 -8.21 3.38 2.48
C ALA A 45 -9.58 3.27 1.80
N GLY A 46 -9.77 3.99 0.69
CA GLY A 46 -11.01 3.92 -0.11
C GLY A 46 -11.23 2.53 -0.71
N GLU A 47 -10.16 1.92 -1.24
CA GLU A 47 -10.22 0.58 -1.82
C GLU A 47 -10.54 -0.49 -0.77
N LEU A 48 -9.91 -0.43 0.42
CA LEU A 48 -10.21 -1.33 1.52
C LEU A 48 -11.67 -1.23 1.99
N LEU A 49 -12.20 -0.02 2.13
CA LEU A 49 -13.60 0.19 2.49
C LEU A 49 -14.53 -0.37 1.42
N SER A 50 -14.22 -0.14 0.14
CA SER A 50 -14.99 -0.71 -0.98
C SER A 50 -14.98 -2.25 -0.93
N LEU A 51 -13.83 -2.87 -0.72
CA LEU A 51 -13.72 -4.33 -0.58
C LEU A 51 -14.48 -4.86 0.64
N ALA A 52 -14.42 -4.15 1.77
CA ALA A 52 -15.16 -4.52 2.97
C ALA A 52 -16.67 -4.53 2.73
N LEU A 53 -17.19 -3.55 1.99
CA LEU A 53 -18.60 -3.50 1.59
C LEU A 53 -18.96 -4.62 0.60
N GLN A 54 -18.17 -4.82 -0.45
CA GLN A 54 -18.38 -5.87 -1.45
C GLN A 54 -18.37 -7.27 -0.84
N TRP A 55 -17.54 -7.50 0.17
CA TRP A 55 -17.43 -8.78 0.87
C TRP A 55 -18.35 -8.90 2.08
N ASN A 56 -19.27 -7.95 2.30
CA ASN A 56 -20.21 -7.94 3.43
C ASN A 56 -19.52 -8.13 4.79
N TRP A 57 -18.42 -7.43 5.05
CA TRP A 57 -17.74 -7.49 6.33
C TRP A 57 -18.65 -7.00 7.47
N GLY A 58 -18.84 -7.87 8.46
CA GLY A 58 -19.61 -7.54 9.65
C GLY A 58 -18.94 -6.49 10.55
N PRO A 59 -19.66 -5.98 11.57
CA PRO A 59 -19.21 -4.86 12.41
C PRO A 59 -17.86 -5.10 13.11
N VAL A 60 -17.57 -6.34 13.49
CA VAL A 60 -16.28 -6.71 14.10
C VAL A 60 -15.11 -6.51 13.13
N MET A 61 -15.28 -6.86 11.86
CA MET A 61 -14.24 -6.67 10.85
C MET A 61 -14.09 -5.20 10.46
N LEU A 62 -15.19 -4.47 10.33
CA LEU A 62 -15.17 -3.03 10.07
C LEU A 62 -14.49 -2.25 11.20
N SER A 63 -14.76 -2.60 12.46
CA SER A 63 -14.05 -2.01 13.61
C SER A 63 -12.55 -2.23 13.50
N ARG A 64 -12.11 -3.45 13.19
CA ARG A 64 -10.67 -3.76 13.01
C ARG A 64 -10.04 -2.99 11.85
N LEU A 65 -10.76 -2.84 10.74
CA LEU A 65 -10.31 -2.03 9.61
C LEU A 65 -10.11 -0.57 10.04
N ASN A 66 -11.09 0.02 10.72
CA ASN A 66 -11.02 1.40 11.19
C ASN A 66 -9.88 1.60 12.19
N ASP A 67 -9.73 0.69 13.17
CA ASP A 67 -8.63 0.72 14.15
C ASP A 67 -7.27 0.64 13.47
N LEU A 68 -7.15 -0.17 12.41
CA LEU A 68 -5.93 -0.28 11.62
C LEU A 68 -5.64 1.02 10.85
N LEU A 69 -6.62 1.59 10.15
CA LEU A 69 -6.44 2.81 9.36
C LEU A 69 -6.07 4.03 10.23
N ILE A 70 -6.57 4.12 11.45
CA ILE A 70 -6.24 5.20 12.41
C ILE A 70 -4.77 5.13 12.85
N ARG A 71 -4.18 3.94 12.85
CA ARG A 71 -2.78 3.72 13.27
C ARG A 71 -1.76 4.02 12.17
N LEU A 72 -2.18 4.24 10.93
CA LEU A 72 -1.29 4.39 9.78
C LEU A 72 -1.23 5.84 9.31
N VAL A 73 -0.09 6.26 8.79
CA VAL A 73 0.07 7.59 8.19
C VAL A 73 -0.51 7.57 6.78
N GLN A 74 -1.47 8.44 6.49
CA GLN A 74 -2.11 8.51 5.16
C GLN A 74 -1.40 9.55 4.29
N VAL A 75 -0.90 9.13 3.13
CA VAL A 75 -0.32 10.00 2.10
C VAL A 75 -1.46 10.53 1.24
N PRO A 76 -1.78 11.84 1.28
CA PRO A 76 -2.86 12.43 0.52
C PRO A 76 -2.46 12.64 -0.95
N LEU A 77 -3.43 12.81 -1.85
CA LEU A 77 -3.17 12.99 -3.29
C LEU A 77 -2.53 14.34 -3.65
N ASP A 78 -2.57 15.31 -2.74
CA ASP A 78 -1.89 16.61 -2.87
C ASP A 78 -0.47 16.61 -2.30
N TYR A 79 0.06 15.44 -1.90
CA TYR A 79 1.44 15.31 -1.43
C TYR A 79 2.43 15.81 -2.50
N PRO A 80 3.49 16.55 -2.12
CA PRO A 80 4.42 17.15 -3.08
C PRO A 80 4.94 16.16 -4.12
N ARG A 81 4.85 16.55 -5.40
CA ARG A 81 5.28 15.78 -6.59
C ARG A 81 4.52 14.45 -6.83
N LEU A 82 3.49 14.14 -6.07
CA LEU A 82 2.77 12.86 -6.22
C LEU A 82 2.09 12.77 -7.59
N ILE A 83 1.48 13.85 -8.07
CA ILE A 83 0.87 13.91 -9.40
C ILE A 83 1.89 13.68 -10.51
N ASP A 84 3.08 14.29 -10.42
CA ASP A 84 4.15 14.10 -11.39
C ASP A 84 4.68 12.66 -11.39
N ALA A 85 4.87 12.09 -10.20
CA ALA A 85 5.28 10.69 -10.04
C ALA A 85 4.25 9.73 -10.62
N TYR A 86 2.95 9.97 -10.38
CA TYR A 86 1.87 9.18 -10.97
C TYR A 86 1.92 9.23 -12.51
N ALA A 87 2.00 10.42 -13.10
CA ALA A 87 2.03 10.58 -14.54
C ALA A 87 3.25 9.89 -15.17
N ALA A 88 4.42 10.02 -14.53
CA ALA A 88 5.65 9.37 -14.96
C ALA A 88 5.54 7.83 -14.89
N ILE A 89 5.05 7.29 -13.78
CA ILE A 89 4.89 5.83 -13.58
C ILE A 89 3.90 5.24 -14.58
N ASP A 90 2.72 5.85 -14.76
CA ASP A 90 1.69 5.34 -15.68
C ASP A 90 2.18 5.35 -17.13
N SER A 91 2.75 6.48 -17.58
CA SER A 91 3.30 6.62 -18.93
C SER A 91 4.46 5.65 -19.19
N TRP A 92 5.39 5.54 -18.24
CA TRP A 92 6.54 4.65 -18.34
C TRP A 92 6.12 3.17 -18.38
N SER A 93 5.13 2.79 -17.58
CA SER A 93 4.56 1.44 -17.58
C SER A 93 3.92 1.11 -18.93
N LEU A 94 3.10 2.02 -19.46
CA LEU A 94 2.46 1.86 -20.77
C LEU A 94 3.48 1.71 -21.90
N SER A 95 4.57 2.50 -21.87
CA SER A 95 5.64 2.39 -22.87
C SER A 95 6.33 1.02 -22.89
N ARG A 96 6.20 0.24 -21.82
CA ARG A 96 6.70 -1.15 -21.68
C ARG A 96 5.63 -2.21 -21.88
N GLY A 97 4.46 -1.83 -22.39
CA GLY A 97 3.33 -2.74 -22.58
C GLY A 97 2.67 -3.20 -21.27
N ARG A 98 2.94 -2.50 -20.15
CA ARG A 98 2.32 -2.78 -18.85
C ARG A 98 1.21 -1.77 -18.58
N ARG A 99 -0.03 -2.24 -18.49
CA ARG A 99 -1.16 -1.45 -17.99
C ARG A 99 -1.29 -1.67 -16.49
N MET A 100 -1.06 -0.63 -15.69
CA MET A 100 -1.24 -0.70 -14.24
C MET A 100 -2.70 -0.43 -13.87
N GLY A 101 -3.17 -1.05 -12.79
CA GLY A 101 -4.37 -0.61 -12.10
C GLY A 101 -4.21 0.85 -11.69
N LYS A 102 -5.29 1.65 -11.81
CA LYS A 102 -5.19 3.08 -11.53
C LYS A 102 -4.96 3.36 -10.04
N ASN A 103 -5.48 2.50 -9.16
CA ASN A 103 -5.16 2.55 -7.74
C ASN A 103 -3.70 2.17 -7.48
N ASP A 104 -3.19 1.12 -8.13
CA ASP A 104 -1.77 0.71 -8.02
C ASP A 104 -0.82 1.83 -8.45
N ALA A 105 -1.14 2.56 -9.51
CA ALA A 105 -0.34 3.71 -9.96
C ALA A 105 -0.29 4.81 -8.88
N TRP A 106 -1.38 5.09 -8.17
CA TRP A 106 -1.39 6.04 -7.04
C TRP A 106 -0.58 5.52 -5.86
N ILE A 107 -0.69 4.22 -5.54
CA ILE A 107 0.06 3.56 -4.45
C ILE A 107 1.56 3.60 -4.75
N ALA A 108 1.95 3.26 -5.99
CA ALA A 108 3.34 3.32 -6.46
C ALA A 108 3.90 4.74 -6.42
N ALA A 109 3.12 5.73 -6.87
CA ALA A 109 3.51 7.13 -6.82
C ALA A 109 3.73 7.61 -5.38
N ALA A 110 2.83 7.24 -4.46
CA ALA A 110 2.98 7.56 -3.04
C ALA A 110 4.27 6.96 -2.47
N ALA A 111 4.57 5.69 -2.74
CA ALA A 111 5.81 5.05 -2.29
C ALA A 111 7.06 5.74 -2.86
N ALA A 112 7.02 6.10 -4.14
CA ALA A 112 8.12 6.78 -4.82
C ALA A 112 8.42 8.17 -4.23
N VAL A 113 7.40 8.98 -3.94
CA VAL A 113 7.60 10.35 -3.44
C VAL A 113 7.95 10.41 -1.95
N THR A 114 7.50 9.45 -1.14
CA THR A 114 7.87 9.37 0.27
C THR A 114 9.18 8.63 0.51
N GLY A 115 9.68 7.91 -0.50
CA GLY A 115 10.86 7.05 -0.37
C GLY A 115 10.60 5.80 0.46
N ALA A 116 9.33 5.49 0.75
CA ALA A 116 8.95 4.29 1.49
C ALA A 116 9.12 3.04 0.62
N ARG A 117 9.56 1.94 1.23
CA ARG A 117 9.54 0.63 0.56
C ARG A 117 8.09 0.12 0.52
N LEU A 118 7.60 -0.20 -0.68
CA LEU A 118 6.28 -0.77 -0.87
C LEU A 118 6.24 -2.24 -0.41
N LEU A 119 5.29 -2.60 0.45
CA LEU A 119 4.98 -3.99 0.78
C LEU A 119 3.70 -4.40 0.04
N THR A 120 3.79 -5.45 -0.79
CA THR A 120 2.69 -5.95 -1.62
C THR A 120 2.73 -7.47 -1.74
N THR A 121 1.58 -8.12 -1.99
CA THR A 121 1.55 -9.54 -2.36
C THR A 121 1.61 -9.76 -3.87
N ASP A 122 1.38 -8.70 -4.65
CA ASP A 122 1.13 -8.77 -6.08
C ASP A 122 2.40 -8.47 -6.89
N SER A 123 2.46 -9.02 -8.10
CA SER A 123 3.60 -8.81 -9.03
C SER A 123 3.43 -7.56 -9.89
N ASP A 124 2.33 -6.81 -9.72
CA ASP A 124 1.98 -5.69 -10.59
C ASP A 124 2.92 -4.48 -10.43
N PHE A 125 3.73 -4.49 -9.38
CA PHE A 125 4.77 -3.48 -9.11
C PHE A 125 6.17 -3.92 -9.54
N ASP A 126 6.35 -5.16 -10.01
CA ASP A 126 7.67 -5.75 -10.29
C ASP A 126 8.48 -4.94 -11.30
N HIS A 127 7.83 -4.37 -12.31
CA HIS A 127 8.51 -3.55 -13.32
C HIS A 127 8.94 -2.18 -12.79
N LEU A 128 8.45 -1.73 -11.63
CA LEU A 128 8.81 -0.44 -11.03
C LEU A 128 9.97 -0.52 -10.03
N ASP A 129 10.32 -1.73 -9.60
CA ASP A 129 11.34 -1.99 -8.57
C ASP A 129 12.72 -1.51 -9.04
N GLU A 130 13.42 -0.80 -8.16
CA GLU A 130 14.71 -0.13 -8.42
C GLU A 130 14.70 0.89 -9.58
N VAL A 131 13.53 1.25 -10.10
CA VAL A 131 13.36 2.32 -11.10
C VAL A 131 12.64 3.53 -10.50
N PHE A 132 11.45 3.32 -9.92
CA PHE A 132 10.65 4.38 -9.29
C PHE A 132 10.55 4.23 -7.78
N LEU A 133 10.59 2.99 -7.30
CA LEU A 133 10.39 2.64 -5.91
C LEU A 133 11.19 1.39 -5.57
N LYS A 134 11.27 1.08 -4.28
CA LYS A 134 11.70 -0.25 -3.81
C LYS A 134 10.49 -1.03 -3.35
N ARG A 135 10.44 -2.34 -3.60
CA ARG A 135 9.34 -3.17 -3.11
C ARG A 135 9.78 -4.52 -2.56
N ASP A 136 9.12 -4.94 -1.48
CA ASP A 136 9.17 -6.33 -1.02
C ASP A 136 7.86 -7.04 -1.36
N ARG A 137 7.98 -8.24 -1.94
CA ARG A 137 6.86 -9.15 -2.14
C ARG A 137 6.69 -10.04 -0.91
N VAL A 138 5.48 -10.08 -0.35
CA VAL A 138 5.18 -10.75 0.94
C VAL A 138 4.01 -11.72 0.92
#